data_AF-A0A7X4VW54-F1
#
_entry.id   AF-A0A7X4VW54-F1
#
_cell.length_a   1.000
_cell.length_b   1.000
_cell.length_c   1.000
_cell.angle_alpha   90.00
_cell.angle_beta   90.00
_cell.angle_gamma   90.00
#
_symmetry.space_group_name_H-M   'P 1'
#
loop_
_entity.id
_entity.type
_entity.pdbx_description
1 polymer ?
#
loop_
_entity_poly.entity_id
_entity_poly.type
_entity_poly.pdbx_seq_one_letter_code
_entity_poly.pdbx_strand_id
1 'polypeptide(L)'
;MSTTSESGVLARYLSVPAHAGVYRLEASRIETPVESVSEKRGSAVAGVDWRRLSAAPYWSREALLDGLAASLAFPDHFGRNWDAAWDCLTELDWGEERALVVLVPAAPADEASMAAFVELMQDAAEHWAARGHALVTLIISEAQVAAALQAVPVLPR
;
A
#
# COMPACT_ATOMS: atom_id res chain seq x y z
N MET A 1 19.30 -9.91 17.59
CA MET A 1 20.26 -9.72 16.47
C MET A 1 19.76 -10.44 15.20
N SER A 2 18.47 -10.35 14.83
CA SER A 2 17.91 -11.14 13.70
C SER A 2 17.05 -10.34 12.70
N THR A 3 16.75 -9.06 12.96
CA THR A 3 15.75 -8.28 12.20
C THR A 3 16.22 -7.81 10.81
N THR A 4 17.53 -7.71 10.59
CA THR A 4 18.09 -7.29 9.28
C THR A 4 17.84 -8.33 8.18
N SER A 5 17.70 -9.61 8.52
CA SER A 5 17.54 -10.68 7.52
C SER A 5 16.11 -10.79 7.01
N GLU A 6 15.10 -10.67 7.88
CA GLU A 6 13.67 -10.74 7.49
C GLU A 6 13.24 -9.54 6.64
N SER A 7 13.71 -8.33 6.99
CA SER A 7 13.36 -7.11 6.24
C SER A 7 13.84 -7.18 4.78
N GLY A 8 15.02 -7.77 4.54
CA GLY A 8 15.55 -7.95 3.18
C GLY A 8 14.83 -9.04 2.39
N VAL A 9 14.40 -10.13 3.05
CA VAL A 9 13.60 -11.19 2.42
C VAL A 9 12.23 -10.65 2.01
N LEU A 10 11.59 -9.89 2.89
CA LEU A 10 10.28 -9.30 2.62
C LEU A 10 10.34 -8.31 1.45
N ALA A 11 11.29 -7.38 1.46
CA ALA A 11 11.45 -6.44 0.36
C ALA A 11 11.76 -7.14 -0.97
N ARG A 12 12.56 -8.23 -0.96
CA ARG A 12 12.77 -9.05 -2.16
C ARG A 12 11.49 -9.76 -2.61
N TYR A 13 10.69 -10.28 -1.68
CA TYR A 13 9.40 -10.89 -1.97
C TYR A 13 8.46 -9.87 -2.63
N LEU A 14 8.30 -8.69 -2.03
CA LEU A 14 7.43 -7.62 -2.53
C LEU A 14 7.92 -7.01 -3.86
N SER A 15 9.20 -7.19 -4.20
CA SER A 15 9.75 -6.72 -5.47
C SER A 15 9.42 -7.60 -6.69
N VAL A 16 8.77 -8.73 -6.48
CA VAL A 16 8.35 -9.62 -7.56
C VAL A 16 6.96 -9.18 -8.04
N PRO A 17 6.78 -8.87 -9.35
CA PRO A 17 5.48 -8.45 -9.89
C PRO A 17 4.34 -9.45 -9.64
N ALA A 18 4.65 -10.74 -9.53
CA ALA A 18 3.68 -11.79 -9.18
C ALA A 18 3.13 -11.69 -7.75
N HIS A 19 3.75 -10.88 -6.89
CA HIS A 19 3.28 -10.58 -5.53
C HIS A 19 2.70 -9.18 -5.41
N ALA A 20 2.44 -8.50 -6.54
CA ALA A 20 1.63 -7.29 -6.55
C ALA A 20 0.21 -7.62 -6.07
N GLY A 21 -0.38 -6.75 -5.28
CA GLY A 21 -1.73 -6.92 -4.78
C GLY A 21 -1.97 -6.27 -3.42
N VAL A 22 -3.17 -6.48 -2.90
CA VAL A 22 -3.56 -5.98 -1.58
C VAL A 22 -3.42 -7.09 -0.54
N TYR A 23 -2.76 -6.78 0.57
CA TYR A 23 -2.56 -7.69 1.68
C TYR A 23 -2.91 -7.05 3.01
N ARG A 24 -3.32 -7.89 3.97
CA ARG A 24 -3.47 -7.49 5.36
C ARG A 24 -2.24 -7.80 6.17
N LEU A 25 -1.91 -6.86 7.05
CA LEU A 25 -0.88 -7.01 8.06
C LEU A 25 -1.47 -6.76 9.44
N GLU A 26 -1.39 -7.75 10.32
CA GLU A 26 -1.76 -7.59 11.72
C GLU A 26 -0.81 -6.60 12.40
N ALA A 27 -1.34 -5.62 13.14
CA ALA A 27 -0.52 -4.65 13.88
C ALA A 27 0.49 -5.32 14.84
N SER A 28 0.13 -6.48 15.40
CA SER A 28 0.98 -7.30 16.27
C SER A 28 2.22 -7.90 15.57
N ARG A 29 2.23 -7.95 14.23
CA ARG A 29 3.37 -8.44 13.44
C ARG A 29 4.37 -7.35 13.07
N ILE A 30 4.06 -6.10 13.37
CA ILE A 30 4.98 -4.99 13.16
C ILE A 30 5.92 -4.93 14.36
N GLU A 31 6.88 -5.87 14.42
CA GLU A 31 7.88 -5.94 15.52
C GLU A 31 8.86 -4.77 15.49
N THR A 32 9.03 -4.15 14.32
CA THR A 32 9.82 -2.92 14.15
C THR A 32 8.89 -1.88 13.54
N PRO A 33 8.71 -0.70 14.15
CA PRO A 33 7.80 0.29 13.62
C PRO A 33 8.24 0.64 12.19
N VAL A 34 7.33 0.43 11.24
CA VAL A 34 7.47 0.87 9.83
C VAL A 34 7.73 2.38 9.74
N GLU A 35 7.56 3.11 10.86
CA GLU A 35 8.05 4.48 11.09
C GLU A 35 9.54 4.64 10.75
N SER A 36 10.37 3.62 11.00
CA SER A 36 11.80 3.64 10.68
C SER A 36 12.09 3.58 9.17
N VAL A 37 11.11 3.15 8.36
CA VAL A 37 11.24 3.04 6.89
C VAL A 37 10.93 4.38 6.21
N SER A 38 10.19 5.27 6.89
CA SER A 38 9.61 6.48 6.29
C SER A 38 10.47 7.75 6.40
N GLU A 39 11.58 7.76 7.15
CA GLU A 39 12.33 9.00 7.40
C GLU A 39 13.37 9.33 6.31
N LYS A 40 13.61 8.43 5.36
CA LYS A 40 14.42 8.71 4.17
C LYS A 40 13.72 8.17 2.94
N ARG A 41 13.42 9.06 1.98
CA ARG A 41 13.28 8.69 0.57
C ARG A 41 14.51 7.81 0.23
N GLY A 42 14.30 6.50 0.08
CA GLY A 42 15.38 5.52 -0.09
C GLY A 42 15.86 4.81 1.19
N SER A 43 14.97 4.21 1.99
CA SER A 43 15.38 3.07 2.83
C SER A 43 15.83 1.94 1.89
N ALA A 44 17.15 1.80 1.78
CA ALA A 44 17.87 1.06 0.76
C ALA A 44 17.73 -0.47 0.89
N VAL A 45 16.53 -1.01 0.72
CA VAL A 45 16.43 -2.29 0.01
C VAL A 45 16.28 -1.97 -1.47
N ALA A 46 17.35 -2.21 -2.22
CA ALA A 46 17.47 -1.80 -3.61
C ALA A 46 16.21 -2.19 -4.43
N GLY A 47 15.47 -1.19 -4.89
CA GLY A 47 14.33 -1.36 -5.81
C GLY A 47 12.93 -1.35 -5.22
N VAL A 48 12.74 -1.05 -3.92
CA VAL A 48 11.41 -0.89 -3.29
C VAL A 48 11.21 0.54 -2.76
N ASP A 49 10.21 1.25 -3.29
CA ASP A 49 9.72 2.53 -2.74
C ASP A 49 8.60 2.25 -1.74
N TRP A 50 8.68 2.87 -0.55
CA TRP A 50 7.68 2.72 0.51
C TRP A 50 6.93 4.03 0.69
N ARG A 51 5.61 3.99 0.53
CA ARG A 51 4.71 5.13 0.73
C ARG A 51 3.71 4.79 1.81
N ARG A 52 3.41 5.76 2.68
CA ARG A 52 2.46 5.60 3.78
C ARG A 52 1.37 6.64 3.66
N LEU A 53 0.11 6.21 3.74
CA LEU A 53 -1.02 7.12 3.86
C LEU A 53 -0.95 7.83 5.21
N SER A 54 -1.24 9.12 5.22
CA SER A 54 -1.37 9.90 6.47
C SER A 54 -2.41 9.25 7.37
N ALA A 55 -2.07 9.00 8.63
CA ALA A 55 -3.00 8.36 9.56
C ALA A 55 -4.31 9.16 9.67
N ALA A 56 -5.43 8.45 9.57
CA ALA A 56 -6.76 9.02 9.72
C ALA A 56 -7.44 8.40 10.95
N PRO A 57 -8.27 9.15 11.69
CA PRO A 57 -9.08 8.59 12.77
C PRO A 57 -10.19 7.67 12.23
N TYR A 58 -10.55 7.83 10.96
CA TYR A 58 -11.55 7.04 10.26
C TYR A 58 -11.28 7.09 8.74
N TRP A 59 -11.31 5.93 8.07
CA TRP A 59 -11.15 5.85 6.63
C TRP A 59 -12.49 6.00 5.91
N SER A 60 -12.83 7.25 5.56
CA SER A 60 -13.86 7.54 4.56
C SER A 60 -13.29 7.51 3.15
N ARG A 61 -14.16 7.52 2.14
CA ARG A 61 -13.78 7.71 0.73
C ARG A 61 -12.81 8.89 0.54
N GLU A 62 -13.12 10.03 1.15
CA GLU A 62 -12.31 11.26 1.05
C GLU A 62 -10.95 11.07 1.72
N ALA A 63 -10.90 10.46 2.91
CA ALA A 63 -9.64 10.21 3.61
C ALA A 63 -8.72 9.26 2.83
N LEU A 64 -9.28 8.27 2.15
CA LEU A 64 -8.53 7.34 1.30
C LEU A 64 -7.99 8.05 0.04
N LEU A 65 -8.84 8.82 -0.65
CA LEU A 65 -8.44 9.58 -1.84
C LEU A 65 -7.38 10.64 -1.52
N ASP A 66 -7.54 11.38 -0.42
CA ASP A 66 -6.57 12.38 0.04
C ASP A 66 -5.25 11.73 0.48
N GLY A 67 -5.34 10.60 1.18
CA GLY A 67 -4.17 9.81 1.58
C GLY A 67 -3.38 9.32 0.36
N LEU A 68 -4.05 8.82 -0.68
CA LEU A 68 -3.41 8.43 -1.94
C LEU A 68 -2.74 9.62 -2.60
N ALA A 69 -3.48 10.71 -2.81
CA ALA A 69 -2.97 11.89 -3.48
C ALA A 69 -1.71 12.45 -2.80
N ALA A 70 -1.73 12.54 -1.46
CA ALA A 70 -0.59 13.03 -0.70
C ALA A 70 0.59 12.05 -0.71
N SER A 71 0.34 10.74 -0.54
CA SER A 71 1.41 9.74 -0.42
C SER A 71 2.08 9.40 -1.75
N LEU A 72 1.33 9.45 -2.86
CA LEU A 72 1.80 9.14 -4.21
C LEU A 72 2.13 10.38 -5.03
N ALA A 73 1.99 11.58 -4.46
CA ALA A 73 2.22 12.85 -5.14
C ALA A 73 1.38 13.03 -6.41
N PHE A 74 0.07 12.78 -6.31
CA PHE A 74 -0.85 13.03 -7.43
C PHE A 74 -0.89 14.53 -7.79
N PRO A 75 -1.31 14.88 -9.02
CA PRO A 75 -1.37 16.27 -9.45
C PRO A 75 -2.33 17.13 -8.63
N ASP A 76 -2.04 18.44 -8.51
CA ASP A 76 -2.87 19.40 -7.77
C ASP A 76 -4.32 19.50 -8.29
N HIS A 77 -4.55 19.16 -9.57
CA HIS A 77 -5.86 19.15 -10.21
C HIS A 77 -6.58 17.80 -10.11
N PHE A 78 -6.12 16.91 -9.23
CA PHE A 78 -6.72 15.60 -8.99
C PHE A 78 -8.22 15.70 -8.70
N GLY A 79 -9.04 14.96 -9.47
CA GLY A 79 -10.50 15.04 -9.45
C GLY A 79 -11.19 14.50 -8.20
N ARG A 80 -10.45 13.95 -7.23
CA ARG A 80 -10.96 13.45 -5.92
C ARG A 80 -12.13 12.45 -6.05
N ASN A 81 -12.00 11.53 -7.00
CA ASN A 81 -12.92 10.41 -7.22
C ASN A 81 -12.12 9.15 -7.63
N TRP A 82 -12.78 7.98 -7.64
CA TRP A 82 -12.10 6.71 -7.90
C TRP A 82 -11.58 6.58 -9.33
N ASP A 83 -12.28 7.12 -10.32
CA ASP A 83 -11.83 7.11 -11.72
C ASP A 83 -10.57 7.97 -11.90
N ALA A 84 -10.55 9.17 -11.31
CA ALA A 84 -9.36 10.01 -11.30
C ALA A 84 -8.20 9.35 -10.54
N ALA A 85 -8.49 8.57 -9.49
CA ALA A 85 -7.48 7.84 -8.74
C ALA A 85 -6.90 6.71 -9.57
N TRP A 86 -7.73 5.99 -10.32
CA TRP A 86 -7.30 4.99 -11.30
C TRP A 86 -6.35 5.59 -12.36
N ASP A 87 -6.72 6.72 -12.95
CA ASP A 87 -5.88 7.41 -13.94
C ASP A 87 -4.50 7.73 -13.34
N CYS A 88 -4.47 8.34 -12.14
CA CYS A 88 -3.22 8.66 -11.48
C CYS A 88 -2.40 7.40 -11.09
N LEU A 89 -3.06 6.33 -10.63
CA LEU A 89 -2.41 5.08 -10.24
C LEU A 89 -1.79 4.37 -11.45
N THR A 90 -2.43 4.41 -12.62
CA THR A 90 -1.94 3.77 -13.84
C THR A 90 -0.93 4.60 -14.61
N GLU A 91 -0.79 5.88 -14.28
CA GLU A 91 0.22 6.80 -14.82
C GLU A 91 1.40 7.07 -13.87
N LEU A 92 1.52 6.31 -12.78
CA LEU A 92 2.66 6.43 -11.85
C LEU A 92 4.01 6.28 -12.57
N ASP A 93 4.93 7.20 -12.25
CA ASP A 93 6.32 7.10 -12.66
C ASP A 93 7.12 6.27 -11.63
N TRP A 94 7.65 5.15 -12.10
CA TRP A 94 8.38 4.17 -11.28
C TRP A 94 9.87 4.43 -11.21
N GLY A 95 10.43 5.38 -11.97
CA GLY A 95 11.86 5.67 -11.95
C GLY A 95 12.75 4.44 -12.20
N GLU A 96 13.70 4.19 -11.28
CA GLU A 96 14.55 2.99 -11.28
C GLU A 96 13.98 1.87 -10.40
N GLU A 97 12.88 2.17 -9.69
CA GLU A 97 12.23 1.30 -8.72
C GLU A 97 11.37 0.22 -9.41
N ARG A 98 11.41 -0.99 -8.84
CA ARG A 98 10.65 -2.14 -9.37
C ARG A 98 9.39 -2.42 -8.55
N ALA A 99 9.31 -1.86 -7.35
CA ALA A 99 8.25 -2.12 -6.40
C ALA A 99 7.84 -0.86 -5.66
N LEU A 100 6.55 -0.69 -5.46
CA LEU A 100 5.94 0.40 -4.71
C LEU A 100 5.04 -0.24 -3.67
N VAL A 101 5.33 0.00 -2.39
CA VAL A 101 4.57 -0.52 -1.28
C VAL A 101 3.81 0.62 -0.61
N VAL A 102 2.49 0.55 -0.64
CA VAL A 102 1.57 1.53 -0.06
C VAL A 102 1.04 0.99 1.27
N LEU A 103 1.40 1.64 2.37
CA LEU A 103 0.97 1.28 3.72
C LEU A 103 -0.25 2.10 4.14
N VAL A 104 -1.32 1.43 4.53
CA VAL A 104 -2.55 2.02 5.08
C VAL A 104 -2.58 1.77 6.60
N PRO A 105 -2.45 2.82 7.43
CA PRO A 105 -2.52 2.69 8.89
C PRO A 105 -3.85 2.11 9.40
N ALA A 106 -3.80 1.42 10.54
CA ALA A 106 -4.99 0.87 11.17
C ALA A 106 -5.91 1.98 11.68
N ALA A 107 -7.16 1.95 11.22
CA ALA A 107 -8.25 2.75 11.74
C ALA A 107 -9.59 2.13 11.31
N PRO A 108 -10.70 2.46 12.00
CA PRO A 108 -12.03 2.11 11.53
C PRO A 108 -12.28 2.70 10.13
N ALA A 109 -13.09 2.02 9.32
CA ALA A 109 -13.33 2.41 7.94
C ALA A 109 -14.80 2.31 7.57
N ASP A 110 -15.22 3.11 6.59
CA ASP A 110 -16.47 2.87 5.88
C ASP A 110 -16.31 1.63 5.00
N GLU A 111 -17.22 0.67 5.16
CA GLU A 111 -17.07 -0.65 4.54
C GLU A 111 -17.13 -0.56 3.01
N ALA A 112 -18.06 0.23 2.47
CA ALA A 112 -18.20 0.40 1.02
C ALA A 112 -17.00 1.16 0.43
N SER A 113 -16.53 2.21 1.10
CA SER A 113 -15.36 2.98 0.67
C SER A 113 -14.08 2.14 0.71
N MET A 114 -13.90 1.33 1.76
CA MET A 114 -12.74 0.45 1.88
C MET A 114 -12.78 -0.68 0.85
N ALA A 115 -13.96 -1.26 0.58
CA ALA A 115 -14.11 -2.27 -0.48
C ALA A 115 -13.74 -1.69 -1.85
N ALA A 116 -14.28 -0.52 -2.20
CA ALA A 116 -13.95 0.15 -3.46
C ALA A 116 -12.46 0.51 -3.56
N PHE A 117 -11.84 0.93 -2.46
CA PHE A 117 -10.40 1.19 -2.40
C PHE A 117 -9.56 -0.08 -2.60
N VAL A 118 -9.93 -1.18 -1.95
CA VAL A 118 -9.25 -2.48 -2.10
C VAL A 118 -9.34 -2.96 -3.55
N GLU A 119 -10.53 -2.89 -4.15
CA GLU A 119 -10.73 -3.25 -5.57
C GLU A 119 -9.86 -2.38 -6.48
N LEU A 120 -9.90 -1.05 -6.31
CA LEU A 120 -9.09 -0.12 -7.09
C LEU A 120 -7.58 -0.41 -6.98
N MET A 121 -7.07 -0.63 -5.77
CA MET A 121 -5.66 -0.93 -5.55
C MET A 121 -5.27 -2.31 -6.10
N GLN A 122 -6.19 -3.28 -6.08
CA GLN A 122 -5.98 -4.60 -6.65
C GLN A 122 -5.89 -4.52 -8.19
N ASP A 123 -6.82 -3.82 -8.82
CA ASP A 123 -6.79 -3.61 -10.28
C ASP A 123 -5.52 -2.86 -10.70
N ALA A 124 -5.10 -1.86 -9.93
CA ALA A 124 -3.87 -1.12 -10.19
C ALA A 124 -2.64 -2.02 -10.02
N ALA A 125 -2.66 -2.93 -9.04
CA ALA A 125 -1.60 -3.90 -8.84
C ALA A 125 -1.46 -4.86 -10.02
N GLU A 126 -2.59 -5.38 -10.53
CA GLU A 126 -2.61 -6.25 -11.71
C GLU A 126 -2.15 -5.52 -12.97
N HIS A 127 -2.57 -4.26 -13.14
CA HIS A 127 -2.13 -3.39 -14.23
C HIS A 127 -0.60 -3.27 -14.29
N TRP A 128 0.04 -3.02 -13.15
CA TRP A 128 1.49 -2.86 -13.05
C TRP A 128 2.25 -4.19 -13.07
N ALA A 129 1.67 -5.25 -12.49
CA ALA A 129 2.25 -6.60 -12.54
C ALA A 129 2.45 -7.08 -13.98
N ALA A 130 1.46 -6.83 -14.85
CA ALA A 130 1.55 -7.12 -16.27
C ALA A 130 2.66 -6.34 -17.01
N ARG A 131 3.13 -5.23 -16.42
CA ARG A 131 4.20 -4.36 -16.93
C ARG A 131 5.55 -4.60 -16.25
N GLY A 132 5.63 -5.57 -15.34
CA GLY A 132 6.86 -5.92 -14.64
C GLY A 132 7.17 -5.07 -13.41
N HIS A 133 6.19 -4.31 -12.92
CA HIS A 133 6.28 -3.54 -11.67
C HIS A 133 5.39 -4.16 -10.59
N ALA A 134 5.82 -4.07 -9.33
CA ALA A 134 5.08 -4.61 -8.20
C ALA A 134 4.43 -3.49 -7.38
N LEU A 135 3.13 -3.27 -7.53
CA LEU A 135 2.37 -2.40 -6.62
C LEU A 135 1.75 -3.26 -5.52
N VAL A 136 2.12 -2.99 -4.28
CA VAL A 136 1.67 -3.76 -3.11
C VAL A 136 0.98 -2.81 -2.15
N THR A 137 -0.24 -3.13 -1.74
CA THR A 137 -0.94 -2.38 -0.70
C THR A 137 -0.99 -3.19 0.58
N LEU A 138 -0.48 -2.64 1.68
CA LEU A 138 -0.49 -3.26 2.99
C LEU A 138 -1.46 -2.51 3.90
N ILE A 139 -2.57 -3.16 4.24
CA ILE A 139 -3.57 -2.61 5.14
C ILE A 139 -3.30 -3.15 6.54
N ILE A 140 -2.93 -2.24 7.46
CA ILE A 140 -2.75 -2.62 8.86
C ILE A 140 -4.13 -2.81 9.47
N SER A 141 -4.40 -4.01 9.99
CA SER A 141 -5.63 -4.31 10.73
C SER A 141 -5.30 -4.67 12.18
N GLU A 142 -6.22 -4.32 13.08
CA GLU A 142 -6.28 -4.94 14.40
C GLU A 142 -7.03 -6.28 14.31
N ALA A 143 -7.03 -7.06 15.40
CA ALA A 143 -7.52 -8.45 15.42
C ALA A 143 -8.99 -8.62 15.00
N GLN A 144 -9.77 -7.54 14.95
CA GLN A 144 -11.16 -7.53 14.50
C GLN A 144 -11.28 -6.77 13.18
N VAL A 145 -11.46 -7.52 12.10
CA VAL A 145 -11.29 -7.04 10.73
C VAL A 145 -12.66 -6.77 10.10
N ALA A 146 -12.82 -5.60 9.47
CA ALA A 146 -14.01 -5.26 8.69
C ALA A 146 -14.28 -6.35 7.63
N ALA A 147 -15.55 -6.64 7.31
CA ALA A 147 -15.87 -7.73 6.39
C ALA A 147 -15.26 -7.55 4.99
N ALA A 148 -15.20 -6.31 4.49
CA ALA A 148 -14.49 -5.95 3.25
C ALA A 148 -13.00 -6.40 3.23
N LEU A 149 -12.37 -6.46 4.40
CA LEU A 149 -10.98 -6.86 4.54
C LEU A 149 -10.83 -8.38 4.74
N GLN A 150 -11.90 -9.13 5.03
CA GLN A 150 -11.81 -10.58 5.24
C GLN A 150 -11.40 -11.35 3.98
N ALA A 151 -11.78 -10.85 2.79
CA ALA A 151 -11.39 -11.43 1.50
C ALA A 151 -9.94 -11.13 1.11
N VAL A 152 -9.31 -10.15 1.75
CA VAL A 152 -7.93 -9.75 1.45
C VAL A 152 -6.95 -10.77 2.05
N PRO A 153 -6.03 -11.33 1.25
CA PRO A 153 -5.05 -12.31 1.72
C PRO A 153 -4.15 -11.71 2.80
N VAL A 154 -3.77 -12.52 3.78
CA VAL A 154 -2.74 -12.15 4.74
C VAL A 154 -1.38 -12.30 4.07
N LEU A 155 -0.49 -11.32 4.25
CA LEU A 155 0.85 -11.38 3.70
C LEU A 155 1.57 -12.67 4.19
N PRO A 156 2.12 -13.50 3.30
CA PRO A 156 2.83 -14.71 3.71
C PRO A 156 4.07 -14.38 4.54
N ARG A 157 4.46 -15.33 5.40
CA ARG A 157 5.67 -15.24 6.24
C ARG A 157 6.94 -15.42 5.43
#